data_AF-A0A383BR19-F1
#
_entry.id   AF-A0A383BR19-F1
#
_cell.length_a   1.000
_cell.length_b   1.000
_cell.length_c   1.000
_cell.angle_alpha   90.00
_cell.angle_beta   90.00
_cell.angle_gamma   90.00
#
_symmetry.space_group_name_H-M   'P 1'
#
loop_
_entity.id
_entity.type
_entity.pdbx_description
1 polymer ?
#
loop_
_entity_poly.entity_id
_entity_poly.type
_entity_poly.pdbx_seq_one_letter_code
_entity_poly.pdbx_strand_id
1 'polypeptide(L)'
;MVAEIWKQMSNFENYEISNLGNLRNFKTKKHLSLKPNKYGYITISIADNNRKRKSCRIHRLVGKAFLPNPDNLPTIDHINRNRADNRLENLRWASYKEQAKNSVPTKPRKQIEAIDMENEEWRKMTNGLYVSNYGRIKDTNNMLRVLSNNSNYHRVKINCKKYTVHKLVAEYFLKNPNNYKYICHIDGNKKNNKVSNLKWATKSECMKNAMDLGIDK
;
A
#
# COMPACT_ATOMS: atom_id res chain seq x y z
N MET A 1 32.86 19.38 -20.32
CA MET A 1 32.53 17.95 -20.18
C MET A 1 33.16 17.46 -18.88
N VAL A 2 32.39 16.83 -17.99
CA VAL A 2 32.95 16.25 -16.75
C VAL A 2 33.68 14.97 -17.13
N ALA A 3 34.93 14.81 -16.70
CA ALA A 3 35.69 13.59 -16.95
C ALA A 3 35.02 12.39 -16.26
N GLU A 4 35.05 11.21 -16.91
CA GLU A 4 34.55 9.99 -16.31
C GLU A 4 35.58 9.44 -15.32
N ILE A 5 35.21 9.42 -14.04
CA ILE A 5 36.04 8.94 -12.94
C ILE A 5 35.53 7.57 -12.53
N TRP A 6 36.44 6.60 -12.40
CA TRP A 6 36.15 5.22 -12.02
C TRP A 6 36.65 4.94 -10.60
N LYS A 7 35.82 4.25 -9.80
CA LYS A 7 36.18 3.79 -8.45
C LYS A 7 35.86 2.32 -8.26
N GLN A 8 36.81 1.58 -7.69
CA GLN A 8 36.59 0.21 -7.25
C GLN A 8 35.72 0.20 -5.98
N MET A 9 34.88 -0.82 -5.82
CA MET A 9 33.96 -0.94 -4.70
C MET A 9 34.47 -1.99 -3.71
N SER A 10 34.60 -1.64 -2.43
CA SER A 10 35.17 -2.53 -1.40
C SER A 10 34.47 -3.89 -1.28
N ASN A 11 33.15 -3.94 -1.39
CA ASN A 11 32.38 -5.19 -1.30
C ASN A 11 32.29 -5.96 -2.64
N PHE A 12 32.83 -5.40 -3.72
CA PHE A 12 32.72 -5.90 -5.08
C PHE A 12 34.04 -5.66 -5.83
N GLU A 13 35.16 -6.17 -5.32
CA GLU A 13 36.51 -5.86 -5.79
C GLU A 13 36.73 -6.15 -7.28
N ASN A 14 35.98 -7.09 -7.87
CA ASN A 14 36.07 -7.39 -9.30
C ASN A 14 35.40 -6.35 -10.20
N TYR A 15 34.81 -5.29 -9.64
CA TYR A 15 34.01 -4.31 -10.34
C TYR A 15 34.39 -2.89 -9.95
N GLU A 16 34.28 -1.99 -10.93
CA GLU A 16 34.41 -0.55 -10.72
C GLU A 16 33.21 0.18 -11.31
N ILE A 17 32.79 1.24 -10.62
CA ILE A 17 31.64 2.08 -10.95
C ILE A 17 32.13 3.47 -11.33
N SER A 18 31.54 4.07 -12.36
CA SER A 18 31.86 5.44 -12.76
C SER A 18 30.91 6.48 -12.17
N ASN A 19 31.37 7.73 -12.11
CA ASN A 19 30.52 8.88 -11.78
C ASN A 19 29.39 9.12 -12.79
N LEU A 20 29.45 8.52 -13.99
CA LEU A 20 28.38 8.56 -14.98
C LEU A 20 27.35 7.41 -14.82
N GLY A 21 27.56 6.52 -13.84
CA GLY A 21 26.67 5.39 -13.58
C GLY A 21 26.95 4.16 -14.45
N ASN A 22 28.12 4.09 -15.09
CA ASN A 22 28.56 2.89 -15.79
C ASN A 22 29.22 1.90 -14.83
N LEU A 23 29.07 0.61 -15.12
CA LEU A 23 29.67 -0.48 -14.35
C LEU A 23 30.47 -1.38 -15.28
N ARG A 24 31.71 -1.70 -14.91
CA ARG A 24 32.57 -2.61 -15.67
C ARG A 24 33.35 -3.55 -14.76
N ASN A 25 33.85 -4.63 -15.33
CA ASN A 25 34.80 -5.49 -14.64
C ASN A 25 36.16 -4.76 -14.48
N PHE A 26 36.73 -4.80 -13.28
CA PHE A 26 37.97 -4.09 -12.97
C PHE A 26 39.18 -4.63 -13.74
N LYS A 27 39.27 -5.96 -13.96
CA LYS A 27 40.40 -6.59 -14.66
C LYS A 27 40.26 -6.53 -16.17
N THR A 28 39.11 -6.97 -16.69
CA THR A 28 38.89 -7.08 -18.14
C THR A 28 38.41 -5.79 -18.79
N LYS A 29 38.06 -4.78 -17.99
CA LYS A 29 37.45 -3.50 -18.42
C LYS A 29 36.17 -3.66 -19.23
N LYS A 30 35.60 -4.86 -19.31
CA LYS A 30 34.35 -5.14 -20.02
C LYS A 30 33.16 -4.48 -19.31
N HIS A 31 32.41 -3.68 -20.05
CA HIS A 31 31.20 -3.03 -19.57
C HIS A 31 30.07 -4.06 -19.34
N LEU A 32 29.31 -3.85 -18.27
CA LEU A 32 28.11 -4.63 -17.99
C LEU A 32 26.90 -3.94 -18.63
N SER A 33 25.97 -4.74 -19.14
CA SER A 33 24.72 -4.20 -19.71
C SER A 33 23.80 -3.74 -18.58
N LEU A 34 23.45 -2.45 -18.62
CA LEU A 34 22.62 -1.79 -17.62
C LEU A 34 21.30 -1.39 -18.27
N LYS A 35 20.18 -1.95 -17.81
CA LYS A 35 18.83 -1.62 -18.30
C LYS A 35 17.89 -1.29 -17.13
N PRO A 36 17.01 -0.29 -17.28
CA PRO A 36 15.95 -0.03 -16.30
C PRO A 36 15.01 -1.23 -16.17
N ASN A 37 14.55 -1.48 -14.94
CA ASN A 37 13.49 -2.45 -14.69
C ASN A 37 12.10 -1.81 -14.88
N LYS A 38 11.02 -2.59 -14.67
CA LYS A 38 9.63 -2.12 -14.77
C LYS A 38 9.26 -0.95 -13.84
N TYR A 39 10.08 -0.66 -12.83
CA TYR A 39 9.91 0.46 -11.90
C TYR A 39 10.83 1.66 -12.23
N GLY A 40 11.55 1.60 -13.35
CA GLY A 40 12.47 2.64 -13.83
C GLY A 40 13.88 2.61 -13.22
N TYR A 41 14.15 1.73 -12.25
CA TYR A 41 15.47 1.65 -11.63
C TYR A 41 16.42 0.76 -12.43
N ILE A 42 17.68 1.18 -12.57
CA ILE A 42 18.74 0.30 -13.08
C ILE A 42 19.25 -0.59 -11.94
N THR A 43 19.07 -1.90 -12.11
CA THR A 43 19.45 -2.92 -11.13
C THR A 43 20.27 -4.02 -11.78
N ILE A 44 21.29 -4.53 -11.08
CA ILE A 44 22.15 -5.60 -11.60
C ILE A 44 22.50 -6.62 -10.51
N SER A 45 22.75 -7.85 -10.92
CA SER A 45 23.21 -8.93 -10.03
C SER A 45 24.69 -9.20 -10.26
N ILE A 46 25.53 -8.81 -9.31
CA ILE A 46 27.00 -8.99 -9.35
C ILE A 46 27.48 -9.83 -8.18
N ALA A 47 28.61 -10.52 -8.34
CA ALA A 47 29.20 -11.33 -7.29
C ALA A 47 29.96 -10.44 -6.28
N ASP A 48 29.71 -10.64 -4.99
CA ASP A 48 30.53 -10.06 -3.93
C ASP A 48 31.90 -10.76 -3.83
N ASN A 49 32.75 -10.29 -2.91
CA ASN A 49 34.09 -10.85 -2.71
C ASN A 49 34.06 -12.33 -2.30
N ASN A 50 32.95 -12.81 -1.72
CA ASN A 50 32.72 -14.20 -1.35
C ASN A 50 32.07 -15.02 -2.48
N ARG A 51 32.07 -14.50 -3.72
CA ARG A 51 31.47 -15.10 -4.92
C ARG A 51 29.95 -15.30 -4.84
N LYS A 52 29.26 -14.68 -3.87
CA LYS A 52 27.79 -14.75 -3.77
C LYS A 52 27.18 -13.62 -4.60
N ARG A 53 26.17 -13.95 -5.43
CA ARG A 53 25.49 -12.92 -6.23
C ARG A 53 24.58 -12.06 -5.36
N LYS A 54 24.69 -10.74 -5.50
CA LYS A 54 23.88 -9.74 -4.81
C LYS A 54 23.20 -8.85 -5.85
N SER A 55 21.91 -8.60 -5.64
CA SER A 55 21.17 -7.59 -6.42
C SER A 55 21.49 -6.20 -5.88
N CYS A 56 21.98 -5.32 -6.74
CA CYS A 56 22.38 -3.96 -6.42
C CYS A 56 21.65 -2.96 -7.32
N ARG A 57 21.43 -1.74 -6.81
CA ARG A 57 20.92 -0.61 -7.60
C ARG A 57 22.07 0.32 -7.97
N ILE A 58 22.15 0.72 -9.22
CA ILE A 58 23.29 1.49 -9.73
C ILE A 58 23.46 2.85 -9.02
N HIS A 59 22.40 3.66 -8.87
CA HIS A 59 22.48 4.91 -8.11
C HIS A 59 23.05 4.74 -6.69
N ARG A 60 22.77 3.60 -6.02
CA ARG A 60 23.32 3.36 -4.68
C ARG A 60 24.81 3.06 -4.71
N LEU A 61 25.27 2.36 -5.74
CA LEU A 61 26.71 2.10 -5.92
C LEU A 61 27.44 3.41 -6.23
N VAL A 62 26.91 4.23 -7.13
CA VAL A 62 27.47 5.55 -7.48
C VAL A 62 27.51 6.45 -6.24
N GLY A 63 26.37 6.65 -5.56
CA GLY A 63 26.32 7.54 -4.40
C GLY A 63 27.23 7.07 -3.26
N LYS A 64 27.33 5.76 -2.99
CA LYS A 64 28.27 5.23 -1.98
C LYS A 64 29.74 5.41 -2.36
N ALA A 65 30.08 5.38 -3.66
CA ALA A 65 31.46 5.51 -4.12
C ALA A 65 31.93 6.97 -4.19
N PHE A 66 31.02 7.91 -4.47
CA PHE A 66 31.38 9.28 -4.83
C PHE A 66 30.83 10.36 -3.91
N LEU A 67 29.74 10.12 -3.15
CA LEU A 67 29.16 11.12 -2.26
C LEU A 67 29.59 10.87 -0.80
N PRO A 68 30.22 11.85 -0.13
CA PRO A 68 30.40 11.77 1.32
C PRO A 68 29.03 11.76 2.00
N ASN A 69 28.92 11.03 3.11
CA ASN A 69 27.68 10.94 3.89
C ASN A 69 27.96 11.32 5.36
N PRO A 70 28.34 12.58 5.65
CA PRO A 70 28.68 13.02 7.01
C PRO A 70 27.49 12.88 7.97
N ASP A 71 26.27 13.12 7.47
CA ASP A 71 25.03 13.07 8.25
C ASP A 71 24.44 11.65 8.39
N ASN A 72 25.15 10.64 7.87
CA ASN A 72 24.75 9.24 7.87
C ASN A 72 23.30 9.01 7.39
N LEU A 73 22.90 9.73 6.35
CA LEU A 73 21.55 9.65 5.78
C LEU A 73 21.29 8.27 5.16
N PRO A 74 20.05 7.76 5.26
CA PRO A 74 19.77 6.36 4.93
C PRO A 74 19.59 6.09 3.42
N THR A 75 19.25 7.11 2.63
CA THR A 75 18.82 6.92 1.24
C THR A 75 19.56 7.81 0.25
N ILE A 76 19.66 7.34 -1.01
CA ILE A 76 20.15 8.13 -2.14
C ILE A 76 18.96 8.42 -3.04
N ASP A 77 18.70 9.70 -3.28
CA ASP A 77 17.59 10.23 -4.07
C ASP A 77 18.06 10.73 -5.43
N HIS A 78 17.19 10.64 -6.43
CA HIS A 78 17.39 11.20 -7.78
C HIS A 78 16.82 12.61 -7.82
N ILE A 79 17.68 13.62 -7.98
CA ILE A 79 17.29 15.04 -7.93
C ILE A 79 16.23 15.34 -9.00
N ASN A 80 16.46 14.92 -10.25
CA ASN A 80 15.55 15.10 -11.37
C ASN A 80 14.39 14.08 -11.43
N ARG A 81 14.29 13.19 -10.44
CA ARG A 81 13.26 12.11 -10.35
C ARG A 81 13.34 11.04 -11.44
N ASN A 82 14.28 11.14 -12.37
CA ASN A 82 14.55 10.12 -13.37
C ASN A 82 15.43 9.02 -12.78
N ARG A 83 14.82 7.89 -12.45
CA ARG A 83 15.47 6.72 -11.83
C ARG A 83 16.50 6.01 -12.71
N ALA A 84 16.50 6.30 -14.01
CA ALA A 84 17.47 5.76 -14.96
C ALA A 84 18.73 6.63 -15.07
N ASP A 85 18.64 7.91 -14.70
CA ASP A 85 19.78 8.85 -14.73
C ASP A 85 20.61 8.70 -13.44
N ASN A 86 21.59 7.80 -13.48
CA ASN A 86 22.45 7.50 -12.33
C ASN A 86 23.77 8.29 -12.32
N ARG A 87 23.86 9.40 -13.08
CA ARG A 87 25.01 10.29 -13.03
C ARG A 87 25.12 10.91 -11.65
N LEU A 88 26.34 11.07 -11.14
CA LEU A 88 26.63 11.60 -9.81
C LEU A 88 25.96 12.96 -9.56
N GLU A 89 25.96 13.85 -10.55
CA GLU A 89 25.32 15.17 -10.49
C GLU A 89 23.80 15.12 -10.25
N ASN A 90 23.17 13.98 -10.52
CA ASN A 90 21.74 13.76 -10.30
C ASN A 90 21.43 13.02 -8.98
N LEU A 91 22.44 12.69 -8.17
CA LEU A 91 22.28 11.91 -6.95
C LEU A 91 22.61 12.74 -5.72
N ARG A 92 21.84 12.54 -4.64
CA ARG A 92 22.12 13.10 -3.32
C ARG A 92 21.77 12.13 -2.21
N TRP A 93 22.45 12.23 -1.07
CA TRP A 93 21.95 11.63 0.15
C TRP A 93 20.69 12.37 0.63
N ALA A 94 19.71 11.63 1.14
CA ALA A 94 18.44 12.16 1.59
C ALA A 94 17.88 11.31 2.75
N SER A 95 17.06 11.92 3.59
CA SER A 95 16.15 11.23 4.50
C SER A 95 14.91 10.72 3.78
N TYR A 96 14.19 9.78 4.39
CA TYR A 96 12.90 9.30 3.85
C TYR A 96 11.88 10.43 3.64
N LYS A 97 11.89 11.44 4.50
CA LYS A 97 10.98 12.59 4.42
C LYS A 97 11.29 13.48 3.22
N GLU A 98 12.57 13.74 2.95
CA GLU A 98 13.00 14.55 1.80
C GLU A 98 12.74 13.82 0.48
N GLN A 99 13.05 12.52 0.43
CA GLN A 99 12.74 11.71 -0.75
C GLN A 99 11.23 11.64 -1.00
N ALA A 100 10.40 11.55 0.05
CA ALA A 100 8.94 11.61 -0.09
C ALA A 100 8.46 12.97 -0.63
N LYS A 101 9.06 14.09 -0.19
CA LYS A 101 8.78 15.43 -0.75
C LYS A 101 9.20 15.54 -2.21
N ASN A 102 10.23 14.82 -2.63
CA ASN A 102 10.68 14.76 -4.03
C ASN A 102 9.88 13.76 -4.89
N SER A 103 8.80 13.18 -4.35
CA SER A 103 7.86 12.36 -5.11
C SER A 103 6.78 13.22 -5.76
N VAL A 104 6.16 12.69 -6.82
CA VAL A 104 4.91 13.26 -7.35
C VAL A 104 3.85 13.22 -6.25
N PRO A 105 3.10 14.31 -6.00
CA PRO A 105 1.95 14.28 -5.12
C PRO A 105 0.97 13.21 -5.60
N THR A 106 0.63 12.26 -4.73
CA THR A 106 -0.49 11.37 -5.05
C THR A 106 -1.76 12.21 -5.08
N LYS A 107 -2.67 11.90 -6.01
CA LYS A 107 -3.98 12.58 -6.04
C LYS A 107 -4.58 12.53 -4.64
N PRO A 108 -5.03 13.67 -4.08
CA PRO A 108 -5.69 13.66 -2.78
C PRO A 108 -6.84 12.67 -2.86
N ARG A 109 -7.00 11.87 -1.80
CA ARG A 109 -8.12 10.94 -1.74
C ARG A 109 -9.40 11.77 -1.78
N LYS A 110 -10.29 11.50 -2.73
CA LYS A 110 -11.63 12.11 -2.74
C LYS A 110 -12.28 11.84 -1.38
N GLN A 111 -12.61 12.91 -0.66
CA GLN A 111 -13.42 12.81 0.54
C GLN A 111 -14.81 12.37 0.11
N ILE A 112 -15.40 11.40 0.83
CA ILE A 112 -16.78 11.01 0.59
C ILE A 112 -17.61 12.03 1.36
N GLU A 113 -18.27 12.94 0.65
CA GLU A 113 -19.20 13.88 1.25
C GLU A 113 -20.36 13.11 1.89
N ALA A 114 -20.74 13.51 3.10
CA ALA A 114 -21.88 12.94 3.79
C ALA A 114 -23.16 13.48 3.14
N ILE A 115 -23.82 12.66 2.32
CA ILE A 115 -25.19 12.94 1.90
C ILE A 115 -26.07 12.73 3.13
N ASP A 116 -26.75 13.77 3.60
CA ASP A 116 -27.71 13.62 4.69
C ASP A 116 -28.90 12.80 4.19
N MET A 117 -29.20 11.71 4.88
CA MET A 117 -30.29 10.81 4.52
C MET A 117 -31.38 10.96 5.57
N GLU A 118 -32.60 11.18 5.10
CA GLU A 118 -33.77 11.27 5.98
C GLU A 118 -33.87 10.01 6.85
N ASN A 119 -33.99 10.22 8.17
CA ASN A 119 -34.05 9.16 9.20
C ASN A 119 -32.76 8.31 9.38
N GLU A 120 -31.58 8.85 9.04
CA GLU A 120 -30.34 8.19 9.42
C GLU A 120 -30.02 8.40 10.91
N GLU A 121 -30.01 7.29 11.65
CA GLU A 121 -29.59 7.25 13.04
C GLU A 121 -28.13 6.82 13.15
N TRP A 122 -27.37 7.49 14.02
CA TRP A 122 -25.97 7.16 14.30
C TRP A 122 -25.80 6.66 15.74
N ARG A 123 -25.08 5.54 15.92
CA ARG A 123 -24.71 5.02 17.25
C ARG A 123 -23.19 5.01 17.41
N LYS A 124 -22.74 5.45 18.58
CA LYS A 124 -21.31 5.48 18.93
C LYS A 124 -20.82 4.08 19.28
N MET A 125 -19.72 3.68 18.66
CA MET A 125 -19.04 2.41 18.88
C MET A 125 -17.99 2.52 19.99
N THR A 126 -17.62 1.39 20.58
CA THR A 126 -16.64 1.31 21.69
C THR A 126 -15.27 1.88 21.34
N ASN A 127 -14.90 1.93 20.06
CA ASN A 127 -13.66 2.49 19.55
C ASN A 127 -13.72 3.99 19.21
N GLY A 128 -14.81 4.68 19.56
CA GLY A 128 -15.00 6.11 19.33
C GLY A 128 -15.51 6.50 17.94
N LEU A 129 -15.69 5.52 17.04
CA LEU A 129 -16.33 5.72 15.74
C LEU A 129 -17.87 5.68 15.87
N TYR A 130 -18.57 6.01 14.78
CA TYR A 130 -20.02 5.93 14.70
C TYR A 130 -20.45 4.99 13.56
N VAL A 131 -21.50 4.21 13.79
CA VAL A 131 -22.16 3.36 12.78
C VAL A 131 -23.61 3.82 12.60
N SER A 132 -24.07 3.87 11.35
CA SER A 132 -25.45 4.25 11.04
C SER A 132 -26.35 3.07 10.73
N ASN A 133 -27.66 3.26 10.88
CA ASN A 133 -28.70 2.31 10.48
C ASN A 133 -28.70 2.01 8.95
N TYR A 134 -28.03 2.82 8.13
CA TYR A 134 -27.83 2.57 6.70
C TYR A 134 -26.54 1.79 6.38
N GLY A 135 -25.75 1.43 7.40
CA GLY A 135 -24.47 0.77 7.21
C GLY A 135 -23.35 1.71 6.76
N ARG A 136 -23.44 2.99 7.13
CA ARG A 136 -22.32 3.93 7.00
C ARG A 136 -21.52 3.96 8.31
N ILE A 137 -20.22 4.23 8.19
CA ILE A 137 -19.32 4.36 9.34
C ILE A 137 -18.58 5.68 9.21
N LYS A 138 -18.42 6.42 10.30
CA LYS A 138 -17.63 7.66 10.35
C LYS A 138 -16.80 7.76 11.63
N ASP A 139 -15.72 8.53 11.56
CA ASP A 139 -15.07 9.08 12.76
C ASP A 139 -15.75 10.42 13.13
N THR A 140 -15.15 11.19 14.04
CA THR A 140 -15.71 12.48 14.46
C THR A 140 -15.87 13.48 13.31
N ASN A 141 -15.04 13.38 12.28
CA ASN A 141 -14.90 14.39 11.23
C ASN A 141 -15.12 13.83 9.81
N ASN A 142 -14.99 12.52 9.59
CA ASN A 142 -14.89 11.93 8.25
C ASN A 142 -15.63 10.60 8.12
N MET A 143 -16.23 10.40 6.95
CA MET A 143 -16.78 9.11 6.55
C MET A 143 -15.66 8.10 6.29
N LEU A 144 -15.79 6.90 6.87
CA LEU A 144 -14.92 5.79 6.57
C LEU A 144 -15.29 5.16 5.23
N ARG A 145 -14.27 4.88 4.43
CA ARG A 145 -14.47 4.19 3.15
C ARG A 145 -14.85 2.73 3.38
N VAL A 146 -15.99 2.35 2.82
CA VAL A 146 -16.38 0.95 2.66
C VAL A 146 -15.52 0.31 1.56
N LEU A 147 -14.85 -0.78 1.92
CA LEU A 147 -14.08 -1.63 1.03
C LEU A 147 -15.05 -2.64 0.38
N SER A 148 -15.17 -2.54 -0.94
CA SER A 148 -16.02 -3.40 -1.78
C SER A 148 -15.17 -4.16 -2.82
N ASN A 149 -14.05 -4.76 -2.40
CA ASN A 149 -13.26 -5.65 -3.27
C ASN A 149 -14.09 -6.89 -3.68
N ASN A 150 -13.52 -7.88 -4.40
CA ASN A 150 -14.15 -9.17 -4.79
C ASN A 150 -14.76 -10.02 -3.63
N SER A 151 -14.87 -9.48 -2.42
CA SER A 151 -15.64 -10.05 -1.33
C SER A 151 -17.13 -9.72 -1.50
N ASN A 152 -17.97 -10.72 -1.27
CA ASN A 152 -19.43 -10.56 -1.30
C ASN A 152 -19.98 -9.56 -0.25
N TYR A 153 -19.20 -9.21 0.77
CA TYR A 153 -19.65 -8.33 1.86
C TYR A 153 -18.89 -7.00 1.88
N HIS A 154 -19.62 -5.92 2.17
CA HIS A 154 -19.03 -4.63 2.53
C HIS A 154 -18.22 -4.73 3.82
N ARG A 155 -17.00 -4.18 3.80
CA ARG A 155 -16.07 -4.19 4.93
C ARG A 155 -15.48 -2.81 5.19
N VAL A 156 -15.13 -2.51 6.44
CA VAL A 156 -14.37 -1.32 6.80
C VAL A 156 -13.07 -1.70 7.48
N LYS A 157 -12.03 -0.89 7.30
CA LYS A 157 -10.74 -1.06 7.98
C LYS A 157 -10.68 -0.11 9.17
N ILE A 158 -10.64 -0.67 10.38
CA ILE A 158 -10.55 0.07 11.65
C ILE A 158 -9.30 -0.45 12.38
N ASN A 159 -8.39 0.45 12.77
CA ASN A 159 -7.14 0.10 13.48
C ASN A 159 -6.40 -1.10 12.87
N CYS A 160 -6.21 -1.06 11.56
CA CYS A 160 -5.58 -2.12 10.76
C CYS A 160 -6.35 -3.45 10.60
N LYS A 161 -7.45 -3.67 11.33
CA LYS A 161 -8.32 -4.85 11.22
C LYS A 161 -9.51 -4.57 10.29
N LYS A 162 -10.02 -5.63 9.64
CA LYS A 162 -11.18 -5.54 8.73
C LYS A 162 -12.43 -6.04 9.46
N TYR A 163 -13.50 -5.26 9.42
CA TYR A 163 -14.80 -5.60 10.01
C TYR A 163 -15.87 -5.61 8.92
N THR A 164 -16.85 -6.51 9.00
CA THR A 164 -17.98 -6.51 8.07
C THR A 164 -19.03 -5.50 8.52
N VAL A 165 -19.57 -4.74 7.56
CA VAL A 165 -20.50 -3.64 7.85
C VAL A 165 -21.80 -4.16 8.46
N HIS A 166 -22.44 -5.17 7.86
CA HIS A 166 -23.68 -5.75 8.41
C HIS A 166 -23.54 -6.21 9.88
N LYS A 167 -22.37 -6.71 10.28
CA LYS A 167 -22.14 -7.14 11.66
C LYS A 167 -22.10 -5.97 12.61
N LEU A 168 -21.40 -4.90 12.25
CA LEU A 168 -21.40 -3.66 13.03
C LEU A 168 -22.80 -3.04 13.12
N VAL A 169 -23.59 -3.05 12.04
CA VAL A 169 -24.97 -2.55 12.09
C VAL A 169 -25.83 -3.41 13.01
N ALA A 170 -25.80 -4.73 12.85
CA ALA A 170 -26.62 -5.64 13.65
C ALA A 170 -26.27 -5.59 15.14
N GLU A 171 -24.98 -5.56 15.50
CA GLU A 171 -24.53 -5.48 16.89
C GLU A 171 -25.04 -4.22 17.61
N TYR A 172 -25.14 -3.09 16.89
CA TYR A 172 -25.49 -1.81 17.51
C TYR A 172 -26.97 -1.46 17.37
N PHE A 173 -27.71 -1.98 16.39
CA PHE A 173 -29.11 -1.62 16.15
C PHE A 173 -30.12 -2.76 16.39
N LEU A 174 -29.70 -4.03 16.37
CA LEU A 174 -30.61 -5.18 16.53
C LEU A 174 -30.38 -5.88 17.87
N LYS A 175 -31.46 -6.13 18.62
CA LYS A 175 -31.42 -6.98 19.81
C LYS A 175 -31.16 -8.43 19.38
N ASN A 176 -30.31 -9.14 20.12
CA ASN A 176 -30.01 -10.55 19.90
C ASN A 176 -30.31 -11.40 21.16
N PRO A 177 -31.59 -11.51 21.59
CA PRO A 177 -31.95 -12.21 22.83
C PRO A 177 -31.62 -13.70 22.78
N ASN A 178 -31.68 -14.31 21.59
CA ASN A 178 -31.42 -15.74 21.39
C ASN A 178 -29.93 -16.06 21.14
N ASN A 179 -29.05 -15.07 21.22
CA ASN A 179 -27.61 -15.20 21.03
C ASN A 179 -27.20 -15.90 19.70
N TYR A 180 -27.91 -15.57 18.62
CA TYR A 180 -27.60 -16.08 17.29
C TYR A 180 -26.21 -15.65 16.81
N LYS A 181 -25.53 -16.54 16.10
CA LYS A 181 -24.16 -16.30 15.59
C LYS A 181 -24.11 -15.70 14.18
N TYR A 182 -25.20 -15.79 13.42
CA TYR A 182 -25.25 -15.38 12.01
C TYR A 182 -26.23 -14.24 11.78
N ILE A 183 -25.96 -13.45 10.75
CA ILE A 183 -26.81 -12.36 10.28
C ILE A 183 -27.18 -12.67 8.84
N CYS A 184 -28.48 -12.67 8.53
CA CYS A 184 -28.95 -12.82 7.16
C CYS A 184 -29.35 -11.47 6.58
N HIS A 185 -29.06 -11.28 5.29
CA HIS A 185 -29.63 -10.22 4.47
C HIS A 185 -30.98 -10.70 3.95
N ILE A 186 -32.06 -9.98 4.29
CA ILE A 186 -33.43 -10.39 3.96
C ILE A 186 -33.65 -10.42 2.45
N ASP A 187 -33.13 -9.44 1.72
CA ASP A 187 -33.17 -9.34 0.25
C ASP A 187 -32.11 -10.19 -0.48
N GLY A 188 -31.25 -10.90 0.26
CA GLY A 188 -30.11 -11.65 -0.28
C GLY A 188 -28.95 -10.80 -0.83
N ASN A 189 -29.09 -9.47 -0.92
CA ASN A 189 -28.04 -8.56 -1.33
C ASN A 189 -27.10 -8.25 -0.16
N LYS A 190 -25.97 -8.97 -0.13
CA LYS A 190 -24.90 -8.86 0.88
C LYS A 190 -24.22 -7.47 0.97
N LYS A 191 -24.52 -6.57 0.02
CA LYS A 191 -24.07 -5.16 0.00
C LYS A 191 -25.11 -4.20 0.58
N ASN A 192 -26.37 -4.59 0.70
CA ASN A 192 -27.42 -3.80 1.34
C ASN A 192 -27.36 -3.97 2.87
N ASN A 193 -26.60 -3.11 3.55
CA ASN A 193 -26.37 -3.22 5.00
C ASN A 193 -27.32 -2.33 5.81
N LYS A 194 -28.47 -1.94 5.26
CA LYS A 194 -29.50 -1.24 6.04
C LYS A 194 -29.99 -2.15 7.16
N VAL A 195 -30.21 -1.62 8.36
CA VAL A 195 -30.70 -2.39 9.51
C VAL A 195 -32.01 -3.10 9.20
N SER A 196 -32.90 -2.48 8.43
CA SER A 196 -34.17 -3.07 7.99
C SER A 196 -34.01 -4.28 7.08
N ASN A 197 -32.84 -4.46 6.48
CA ASN A 197 -32.50 -5.60 5.64
C ASN A 197 -31.70 -6.68 6.39
N LEU A 198 -31.44 -6.52 7.69
CA LEU A 198 -30.62 -7.44 8.47
C LEU A 198 -31.47 -8.09 9.57
N LYS A 199 -31.23 -9.38 9.81
CA LYS A 199 -31.79 -10.10 10.96
C LYS A 199 -30.78 -11.09 11.54
N TRP A 200 -30.78 -11.22 12.86
CA TRP A 200 -30.06 -12.30 13.56
C TRP A 200 -30.78 -13.63 13.29
N ALA A 201 -30.04 -14.66 12.90
CA ALA A 201 -30.61 -15.98 12.62
C ALA A 201 -29.57 -17.10 12.77
N THR A 202 -30.04 -18.34 12.64
CA THR A 202 -29.20 -19.52 12.47
C THR A 202 -28.68 -19.65 11.04
N LYS A 203 -27.68 -20.52 10.86
CA LYS A 203 -27.11 -20.81 9.54
C LYS A 203 -28.16 -21.41 8.59
N SER A 204 -29.01 -22.31 9.10
CA SER A 204 -30.05 -22.98 8.31
C SER A 204 -31.11 -21.99 7.82
N GLU A 205 -31.51 -21.04 8.66
CA GLU A 205 -32.46 -19.99 8.25
C GLU A 205 -31.88 -19.07 7.18
N CYS A 206 -30.60 -18.67 7.27
CA CYS A 206 -29.97 -17.89 6.20
C CYS A 206 -29.89 -18.67 4.88
N MET A 207 -29.59 -19.97 4.94
CA MET A 207 -29.54 -20.83 3.75
C MET A 207 -30.92 -20.98 3.13
N LYS A 208 -31.94 -21.27 3.94
CA LYS A 208 -33.32 -21.36 3.50
C LYS A 208 -33.78 -20.07 2.83
N ASN A 209 -33.51 -18.91 3.45
CA ASN A 209 -33.82 -17.60 2.87
C ASN A 209 -33.12 -17.38 1.52
N ALA A 210 -31.87 -17.85 1.35
CA ALA A 210 -31.16 -17.74 0.08
C ALA A 210 -31.73 -18.67 -1.00
N MET A 211 -32.14 -19.88 -0.62
CA MET A 211 -32.83 -20.84 -1.49
C MET A 211 -34.19 -20.32 -1.94
N ASP A 212 -34.99 -19.80 -1.01
CA ASP A 212 -36.32 -19.23 -1.28
C ASP A 212 -36.23 -18.03 -2.26
N LEU A 213 -35.13 -17.27 -2.21
CA LEU A 213 -34.85 -16.16 -3.14
C LEU A 213 -34.21 -16.61 -4.46
N GLY A 214 -33.86 -17.89 -4.63
CA GLY A 214 -33.22 -18.41 -5.83
C GLY A 214 -31.79 -17.91 -6.07
N ILE A 215 -31.07 -17.52 -5.00
CA ILE A 215 -29.72 -16.93 -5.07
C ILE A 215 -28.61 -17.99 -4.99
N ASP A 216 -28.97 -19.27 -4.83
CA ASP A 216 -28.03 -20.40 -4.80
C ASP A 216 -27.47 -20.69 -6.20
N LYS A 217 -26.37 -20.02 -6.58
CA LYS A 217 -25.38 -20.44 -7.59
C LYS A 217 -23.98 -19.96 -7.24
#